data_AF-Q2VF45-F1
#
_entry.id   AF-Q2VF45-F1
#
_cell.length_a   1.000
_cell.length_b   1.000
_cell.length_c   1.000
_cell.angle_alpha   90.00
_cell.angle_beta   90.00
_cell.angle_gamma   90.00
#
_symmetry.space_group_name_H-M   'P 1'
#
loop_
_entity.id
_entity.type
_entity.pdbx_description
1 polymer ?
#
loop_
_entity_poly.entity_id
_entity_poly.type
_entity_poly.pdbx_seq_one_letter_code
_entity_poly.pdbx_strand_id
1 'polypeptide(L)'
;PLLVCHTNTLNPAHGRQVTVQEFALFFTIFDETKSWYFTENMERNCRAPCNIQMEDPTFKENYRFHAINGYIMDTLPGLVMAQDQRIRWYLLSMGSNENIHSIHFSGHVFTVRKKEEYKMALYNLYPGVFETVEMLPSKAGIWRVECLIGEHLHA
;
A
#
# COMPACT_ATOMS: atom_id res chain seq x y z
N PRO A 1 -10.95 2.41 4.63
CA PRO A 1 -10.82 0.99 5.08
C PRO A 1 -11.92 0.68 6.09
N LEU A 2 -12.51 -0.52 6.04
CA LEU A 2 -13.53 -0.96 7.00
C LEU A 2 -12.90 -1.95 7.97
N LEU A 3 -13.12 -1.75 9.27
CA LEU A 3 -12.56 -2.57 10.34
C LEU A 3 -13.70 -3.23 11.12
N VAL A 4 -13.59 -4.55 11.32
CA VAL A 4 -14.51 -5.33 12.15
C VAL A 4 -13.72 -5.88 13.33
N CYS A 5 -14.11 -5.49 14.54
CA CYS A 5 -13.38 -5.82 15.77
C CYS A 5 -14.26 -6.63 16.74
N HIS A 6 -13.63 -7.39 17.63
CA HIS A 6 -14.34 -8.07 18.72
C HIS A 6 -14.97 -7.06 19.70
N THR A 7 -16.01 -7.49 20.41
CA THR A 7 -16.64 -6.68 21.47
C THR A 7 -15.61 -6.29 22.53
N ASN A 8 -15.77 -5.09 23.11
CA ASN A 8 -14.91 -4.52 24.15
C ASN A 8 -13.42 -4.29 23.77
N THR A 9 -13.04 -4.37 22.50
CA THR A 9 -11.68 -4.05 22.05
C THR A 9 -11.45 -2.56 21.78
N LEU A 10 -12.52 -1.85 21.41
CA LEU A 10 -12.47 -0.44 21.04
C LEU A 10 -12.66 0.43 22.29
N ASN A 11 -11.77 1.40 22.48
CA ASN A 11 -11.97 2.43 23.49
C ASN A 11 -13.02 3.45 22.99
N PRO A 12 -14.10 3.73 23.75
CA PRO A 12 -15.15 4.66 23.34
C PRO A 12 -14.65 6.08 23.01
N ALA A 13 -13.50 6.49 23.57
CA ALA A 13 -12.94 7.83 23.32
C ALA A 13 -12.18 7.96 22.00
N HIS A 14 -11.69 6.88 21.41
CA HIS A 14 -10.78 6.93 20.27
C HIS A 14 -11.11 5.94 19.15
N GLY A 15 -12.07 5.02 19.35
CA GLY A 15 -12.43 4.03 18.34
C GLY A 15 -11.30 3.07 17.97
N ARG A 16 -10.28 2.93 18.83
CA ARG A 16 -9.13 2.03 18.66
C ARG A 16 -8.68 1.44 20.00
N GLN A 17 -7.83 0.42 19.93
CA GLN A 17 -7.17 -0.14 21.10
C GLN A 17 -5.98 0.75 21.51
N VAL A 18 -5.89 1.16 22.78
CA VAL A 18 -4.89 2.15 23.25
C VAL A 18 -3.45 1.65 23.10
N THR A 19 -3.24 0.33 23.19
CA THR A 19 -1.92 -0.29 23.19
C THR A 19 -1.40 -0.64 21.79
N VAL A 20 -2.24 -0.60 20.76
CA VAL A 20 -1.90 -1.02 19.40
C VAL A 20 -2.00 0.17 18.46
N GLN A 21 -0.93 0.43 17.71
CA GLN A 21 -0.96 1.42 16.65
C GLN A 21 -1.35 0.76 15.33
N GLU A 22 -2.21 1.41 14.57
CA GLU A 22 -2.86 0.82 13.40
C GLU A 22 -2.57 1.65 12.15
N PHE A 23 -2.16 0.98 11.07
CA PHE A 23 -1.91 1.60 9.76
C PHE A 23 -2.60 0.80 8.67
N ALA A 24 -3.19 1.49 7.70
CA ALA A 24 -3.74 0.88 6.50
C ALA A 24 -2.87 1.24 5.30
N LEU A 25 -2.41 0.21 4.60
CA LEU A 25 -1.66 0.34 3.37
C LEU A 25 -2.47 -0.31 2.24
N PHE A 26 -2.86 0.52 1.29
CA PHE A 26 -3.53 0.12 0.08
C PHE A 26 -2.54 0.13 -1.07
N PHE A 27 -2.19 -1.07 -1.55
CA PHE A 27 -1.32 -1.28 -2.69
C PHE A 27 -2.18 -1.43 -3.94
N THR A 28 -1.95 -0.56 -4.92
CA THR A 28 -2.63 -0.69 -6.20
C THR A 28 -1.82 0.00 -7.29
N ILE A 29 -2.01 -0.47 -8.51
CA ILE A 29 -1.52 0.18 -9.71
C ILE A 29 -2.67 1.00 -10.28
N PHE A 30 -2.57 2.32 -10.19
CA PHE A 30 -3.55 3.24 -10.75
C PHE A 30 -3.27 3.44 -12.24
N ASP A 31 -4.23 3.07 -13.08
CA ASP A 31 -4.19 3.32 -14.51
C ASP A 31 -5.06 4.54 -14.83
N GLU A 32 -4.43 5.70 -15.02
CA GLU A 32 -5.14 6.95 -15.30
C GLU A 32 -5.85 6.93 -16.66
N THR A 33 -5.45 6.06 -17.59
CA THR A 33 -6.12 5.97 -18.91
C THR A 33 -7.57 5.48 -18.82
N LYS A 34 -7.92 4.79 -17.73
CA LYS A 34 -9.28 4.32 -17.42
C LYS A 34 -10.10 5.35 -16.62
N SER A 35 -9.47 6.44 -16.18
CA SER A 35 -10.10 7.49 -15.39
C SER A 35 -10.96 8.40 -16.28
N TRP A 36 -12.10 8.85 -15.76
CA TRP A 36 -12.90 9.89 -16.44
C TRP A 36 -12.16 11.22 -16.56
N TYR A 37 -11.19 11.48 -15.68
CA TYR A 37 -10.38 12.70 -15.69
C TYR A 37 -9.26 12.68 -16.72
N PHE A 38 -9.06 11.57 -17.44
CA PHE A 38 -7.97 11.42 -18.39
C PHE A 38 -7.97 12.54 -19.46
N THR A 39 -9.13 12.79 -20.08
CA THR A 39 -9.27 13.81 -21.13
C THR A 39 -8.98 15.22 -20.59
N GLU A 40 -9.50 15.57 -19.41
CA GLU A 40 -9.27 16.87 -18.79
C GLU A 40 -7.81 17.07 -18.38
N ASN A 41 -7.20 16.04 -17.79
CA ASN A 41 -5.78 16.07 -17.42
C ASN A 41 -4.89 16.26 -18.64
N MET A 42 -5.24 15.61 -19.76
CA MET A 42 -4.50 15.74 -21.00
C MET A 42 -4.63 17.14 -21.59
N GLU A 43 -5.83 17.72 -21.65
CA GLU A 43 -6.03 19.10 -22.09
C GLU A 43 -5.26 20.12 -21.22
N ARG A 44 -5.16 19.86 -19.91
CA ARG A 44 -4.51 20.77 -18.96
C ARG A 44 -3.00 20.68 -18.97
N ASN A 45 -2.43 19.47 -19.01
CA ASN A 45 -0.98 19.27 -18.92
C ASN A 45 -0.27 19.33 -20.27
N CYS A 46 -0.98 19.08 -21.36
CA CYS A 46 -0.34 18.95 -22.66
C CYS A 46 -0.18 20.34 -23.32
N ARG A 47 1.08 20.79 -23.44
CA ARG A 47 1.43 22.06 -24.11
C ARG A 47 1.47 21.84 -25.61
N ALA A 48 0.78 22.68 -26.38
CA ALA A 48 0.71 22.56 -27.83
C ALA A 48 2.10 22.63 -28.49
N PRO A 49 2.40 21.80 -29.52
CA PRO A 49 1.52 20.81 -30.14
C PRO A 49 1.55 19.43 -29.45
N CYS A 50 0.37 18.90 -29.12
CA CYS A 50 0.20 17.57 -28.52
C CYS A 50 0.16 16.47 -29.59
N ASN A 51 1.32 15.97 -29.97
CA ASN A 51 1.43 14.74 -30.76
C ASN A 51 1.45 13.54 -29.80
N ILE A 52 0.29 13.16 -29.27
CA ILE A 52 0.16 12.00 -28.38
C ILE A 52 -0.35 10.82 -29.21
N GLN A 53 0.41 9.73 -29.24
CA GLN A 53 -0.05 8.44 -29.76
C GLN A 53 -0.70 7.67 -28.60
N MET A 54 -2.03 7.65 -28.57
CA MET A 54 -2.80 7.00 -27.49
C MET A 54 -2.64 5.47 -27.47
N GLU A 55 -2.34 4.87 -28.62
CA GLU A 55 -2.11 3.43 -28.73
C GLU A 55 -0.67 3.00 -28.35
N ASP A 56 0.25 3.93 -28.13
CA ASP A 56 1.64 3.58 -27.81
C ASP A 56 1.70 2.91 -26.41
N PRO A 57 2.22 1.67 -26.30
CA PRO A 57 2.36 1.00 -25.01
C PRO A 57 3.26 1.77 -24.04
N THR A 58 4.26 2.52 -24.53
CA THR A 58 5.13 3.34 -23.67
C THR A 58 4.37 4.50 -23.02
N PHE A 59 3.41 5.07 -23.76
CA PHE A 59 2.54 6.10 -23.23
C PHE A 59 1.63 5.52 -22.15
N LYS A 60 1.01 4.35 -22.37
CA LYS A 60 0.16 3.72 -21.35
C LYS A 60 0.93 3.43 -20.06
N GLU A 61 2.17 2.97 -20.17
CA GLU A 61 2.99 2.68 -18.99
C GLU A 61 3.33 3.95 -18.19
N ASN A 62 3.58 5.09 -18.85
CA ASN A 62 3.82 6.36 -18.17
C ASN A 62 2.62 6.89 -17.35
N TYR A 63 1.40 6.44 -17.67
CA TYR A 63 0.17 6.80 -16.95
C TYR A 63 -0.30 5.70 -15.99
N ARG A 64 0.55 4.69 -15.76
CA ARG A 64 0.37 3.68 -14.72
C ARG A 64 1.23 4.05 -13.52
N PHE A 65 0.58 4.21 -12.38
CA PHE A 65 1.22 4.65 -11.15
C PHE A 65 1.17 3.53 -10.12
N HIS A 66 2.35 3.05 -9.74
CA HIS A 66 2.51 2.10 -8.63
C HIS A 66 2.44 2.88 -7.32
N ALA A 67 1.27 2.86 -6.67
CA ALA A 67 1.02 3.73 -5.54
C ALA A 67 0.71 2.94 -4.26
N ILE A 68 1.09 3.55 -3.13
CA ILE A 68 0.67 3.13 -1.80
C ILE A 68 -0.20 4.26 -1.24
N ASN A 69 -1.48 3.99 -0.98
CA ASN A 69 -2.48 4.98 -0.57
C ASN A 69 -2.60 6.18 -1.54
N GLY A 70 -2.26 6.01 -2.83
CA GLY A 70 -2.26 7.07 -3.83
C GLY A 70 -0.99 7.94 -3.86
N TYR A 71 -0.01 7.65 -3.00
CA TYR A 71 1.31 8.28 -3.02
C TYR A 71 2.29 7.42 -3.81
N ILE A 72 3.16 8.07 -4.57
CA ILE A 72 4.21 7.47 -5.39
C ILE A 72 5.60 7.96 -4.93
N MET A 73 6.68 7.35 -5.42
CA MET A 73 8.06 7.84 -5.23
C MET A 73 8.46 8.06 -3.76
N ASP A 74 8.14 7.11 -2.88
CA ASP A 74 8.44 7.16 -1.43
C ASP A 74 7.87 8.39 -0.68
N THR A 75 6.87 9.08 -1.24
CA THR A 75 6.35 10.32 -0.64
C THR A 75 5.29 10.09 0.46
N LEU A 76 4.91 8.84 0.73
CA LEU A 76 3.84 8.50 1.67
C LEU A 76 4.13 9.04 3.09
N PRO A 77 3.34 10.02 3.59
CA PRO A 77 3.55 10.55 4.93
C PRO A 77 2.83 9.72 6.00
N GLY A 78 3.21 9.92 7.27
CA GLY A 78 2.41 9.46 8.41
C GLY A 78 2.73 8.07 8.94
N LEU A 79 3.74 7.39 8.41
CA LEU A 79 4.25 6.13 8.97
C LEU A 79 5.18 6.39 10.16
N VAL A 80 4.63 6.91 11.26
CA VAL A 80 5.38 7.22 12.49
C VAL A 80 4.94 6.29 13.61
N MET A 81 5.88 5.51 14.13
CA MET A 81 5.61 4.47 15.12
C MET A 81 6.67 4.45 16.21
N ALA A 82 6.26 4.05 17.42
CA ALA A 82 7.19 3.91 18.54
C ALA A 82 7.87 2.55 18.52
N GLN A 83 9.15 2.52 18.94
CA GLN A 83 9.88 1.29 19.21
C GLN A 83 9.17 0.52 20.33
N ASP A 84 9.15 -0.82 20.22
CA ASP A 84 8.53 -1.74 21.18
C ASP A 84 7.02 -1.55 21.40
N GLN A 85 6.36 -0.71 20.60
CA GLN A 85 4.91 -0.64 20.53
C GLN A 85 4.38 -1.65 19.51
N ARG A 86 3.32 -2.38 19.85
CA ARG A 86 2.71 -3.33 18.91
C ARG A 86 1.98 -2.57 17.81
N ILE A 87 2.27 -2.95 16.57
CA ILE A 87 1.72 -2.32 15.38
C ILE A 87 0.91 -3.34 14.61
N ARG A 88 -0.24 -2.91 14.11
CA ARG A 88 -1.08 -3.69 13.23
C ARG A 88 -1.17 -3.00 11.88
N TRP A 89 -0.75 -3.73 10.85
CA TRP A 89 -0.83 -3.32 9.46
C TRP A 89 -2.03 -3.99 8.82
N TYR A 90 -2.90 -3.17 8.23
CA TYR A 90 -3.96 -3.61 7.35
C TYR A 90 -3.46 -3.47 5.92
N LEU A 91 -3.21 -4.60 5.26
CA LEU A 91 -2.69 -4.67 3.91
C LEU A 91 -3.85 -4.99 2.96
N LEU A 92 -4.07 -4.12 1.99
CA LEU A 92 -5.14 -4.24 1.02
C LEU A 92 -4.56 -4.13 -0.39
N SER A 93 -4.91 -5.05 -1.28
CA SER A 93 -4.63 -4.94 -2.71
C SER A 93 -5.93 -5.00 -3.50
N MET A 94 -6.02 -4.18 -4.54
CA MET A 94 -7.15 -4.19 -5.47
C MET A 94 -6.68 -3.83 -6.88
N GLY A 95 -7.39 -4.34 -7.88
CA GLY A 95 -7.22 -4.02 -9.28
C GLY A 95 -7.16 -5.27 -10.14
N SER A 96 -6.32 -5.25 -11.19
CA SER A 96 -6.17 -6.32 -12.17
C SER A 96 -5.27 -7.47 -11.67
N ASN A 97 -5.16 -8.54 -12.45
CA ASN A 97 -4.38 -9.73 -12.12
C ASN A 97 -2.87 -9.47 -11.97
N GLU A 98 -2.38 -8.33 -12.46
CA GLU A 98 -1.01 -7.88 -12.31
C GLU A 98 -0.74 -7.18 -10.97
N ASN A 99 -1.79 -6.85 -10.20
CA ASN A 99 -1.68 -6.19 -8.88
C ASN A 99 -1.38 -7.19 -7.76
N ILE A 100 -0.44 -8.10 -8.04
CA ILE A 100 0.18 -8.94 -7.02
C ILE A 100 1.32 -8.11 -6.43
N HIS A 101 1.35 -7.96 -5.11
CA HIS A 101 2.39 -7.20 -4.42
C HIS A 101 3.05 -8.04 -3.35
N SER A 102 4.37 -8.19 -3.43
CA SER A 102 5.17 -8.87 -2.40
C SER A 102 5.69 -7.85 -1.41
N ILE A 103 4.96 -7.64 -0.31
CA ILE A 103 5.20 -6.57 0.66
C ILE A 103 6.26 -7.01 1.67
N HIS A 104 7.30 -6.19 1.79
CA HIS A 104 8.41 -6.38 2.70
C HIS A 104 8.64 -5.13 3.55
N PHE A 105 8.94 -5.35 4.83
CA PHE A 105 9.35 -4.29 5.75
C PHE A 105 10.84 -4.46 6.04
N SER A 106 11.67 -3.55 5.55
CA SER A 106 13.12 -3.72 5.66
C SER A 106 13.55 -3.79 7.13
N GLY A 107 14.36 -4.81 7.45
CA GLY A 107 14.92 -5.00 8.80
C GLY A 107 13.96 -5.57 9.85
N HIS A 108 12.71 -5.83 9.49
CA HIS A 108 11.65 -6.27 10.40
C HIS A 108 10.95 -7.55 9.95
N VAL A 109 10.31 -8.22 10.89
CA VAL A 109 9.46 -9.39 10.65
C VAL A 109 8.10 -9.16 11.27
N PHE A 110 7.07 -9.74 10.69
CA PHE A 110 5.71 -9.65 11.18
C PHE A 110 5.10 -11.03 11.40
N THR A 111 4.09 -11.07 12.25
CA THR A 111 3.30 -12.25 12.56
C THR A 111 1.96 -12.16 11.86
N VAL A 112 1.60 -13.23 11.14
CA VAL A 112 0.29 -13.36 10.51
C VAL A 112 -0.53 -14.36 11.33
N ARG A 113 -1.76 -13.98 11.65
CA ARG A 113 -2.67 -14.82 12.45
C ARG A 113 -3.73 -15.43 11.54
N LYS A 114 -3.57 -16.71 11.20
CA LYS A 114 -4.60 -17.50 10.49
C LYS A 114 -5.14 -18.58 11.42
N LYS A 115 -4.86 -19.86 11.14
CA LYS A 115 -5.19 -20.97 12.06
C LYS A 115 -4.23 -21.00 13.25
N GLU A 116 -2.97 -20.73 12.98
CA GLU A 116 -1.88 -20.62 13.94
C GLU A 116 -1.14 -19.30 13.65
N GLU A 117 -0.37 -18.83 14.63
CA GLU A 117 0.50 -17.67 14.45
C GLU A 117 1.85 -18.12 13.90
N TYR A 118 2.21 -17.60 12.74
CA TYR A 118 3.51 -17.86 12.15
C TYR A 118 4.17 -16.55 11.74
N LYS A 119 5.51 -16.54 11.77
CA LYS A 119 6.33 -15.38 11.42
C LYS A 119 6.64 -15.40 9.92
N MET A 120 6.51 -14.25 9.29
CA MET A 120 6.89 -14.01 7.91
C MET A 120 7.71 -12.72 7.81
N ALA A 121 8.62 -12.68 6.84
CA ALA A 121 9.32 -11.46 6.45
C ALA A 121 8.68 -10.80 5.22
N LEU A 122 8.01 -11.60 4.39
CA LEU A 122 7.40 -11.19 3.13
C LEU A 122 5.96 -11.69 3.08
N TYR A 123 5.05 -10.86 2.56
CA TYR A 123 3.68 -11.28 2.31
C TYR A 123 3.27 -11.00 0.87
N ASN A 124 2.80 -12.03 0.16
CA ASN A 124 2.25 -11.88 -1.17
C ASN A 124 0.78 -11.52 -1.08
N LEU A 125 0.47 -10.27 -1.43
CA LEU A 125 -0.87 -9.72 -1.44
C LEU A 125 -1.47 -9.83 -2.84
N TYR A 126 -2.58 -10.55 -2.93
CA TYR A 126 -3.32 -10.76 -4.17
C TYR A 126 -4.45 -9.74 -4.29
N PRO A 127 -4.89 -9.39 -5.52
CA PRO A 127 -5.99 -8.46 -5.71
C PRO A 127 -7.29 -9.00 -5.06
N GLY A 128 -7.96 -8.14 -4.29
CA GLY A 128 -9.18 -8.49 -3.55
C GLY A 128 -8.94 -9.20 -2.22
N VAL A 129 -7.68 -9.43 -1.84
CA VAL A 129 -7.32 -10.00 -0.54
C VAL A 129 -7.03 -8.88 0.44
N PHE A 130 -7.60 -9.02 1.65
CA PHE A 130 -7.40 -8.12 2.77
C PHE A 130 -6.75 -8.90 3.91
N GLU A 131 -5.58 -8.46 4.35
CA GLU A 131 -4.81 -9.17 5.36
C GLU A 131 -4.43 -8.25 6.50
N THR A 132 -4.45 -8.81 7.70
CA THR A 132 -4.07 -8.12 8.92
C THR A 132 -2.82 -8.78 9.46
N VAL A 133 -1.74 -8.02 9.56
CA VAL A 133 -0.46 -8.50 10.08
C VAL A 133 -0.04 -7.65 11.26
N GLU A 134 0.62 -8.29 12.23
CA GLU A 134 1.10 -7.59 13.43
C GLU A 134 2.61 -7.60 13.47
N MET A 135 3.19 -6.51 13.92
CA MET A 135 4.62 -6.32 14.01
C MET A 135 4.97 -5.73 15.37
N LEU A 136 6.13 -6.12 15.89
CA LEU A 136 6.77 -5.49 17.03
C LEU A 136 8.13 -4.95 16.56
N PRO A 137 8.26 -3.64 16.29
CA PRO A 137 9.51 -3.06 15.83
C PRO A 137 10.50 -2.92 16.97
N SER A 138 11.50 -3.79 17.00
CA SER A 138 12.57 -3.76 18.00
C SER A 138 13.78 -2.91 17.59
N LYS A 139 13.87 -2.50 16.32
CA LYS A 139 15.00 -1.74 15.77
C LYS A 139 14.63 -0.28 15.55
N ALA A 140 15.21 0.60 16.34
CA ALA A 140 15.14 2.04 16.10
C ALA A 140 15.81 2.42 14.78
N GLY A 141 15.21 3.34 14.04
CA GLY A 141 15.73 3.84 12.77
C GLY A 141 14.62 4.20 11.79
N ILE A 142 15.03 4.57 10.58
CA ILE A 142 14.13 4.81 9.46
C ILE A 142 14.19 3.59 8.56
N TRP A 143 13.04 2.99 8.31
CA TRP A 143 12.89 1.76 7.54
C TRP A 143 11.84 1.98 6.44
N ARG A 144 12.03 1.31 5.30
CA ARG A 144 11.12 1.43 4.16
C ARG A 144 10.18 0.24 4.10
N VAL A 145 9.00 0.50 3.54
CA VAL A 145 8.06 -0.53 3.11
C VAL A 145 8.15 -0.59 1.59
N GLU A 146 8.45 -1.77 1.06
CA GLU A 146 8.74 -1.94 -0.36
C GLU A 146 8.01 -3.15 -0.93
N CYS A 147 7.70 -3.09 -2.22
CA CYS A 147 7.27 -4.25 -2.97
C CYS A 147 8.52 -4.90 -3.57
N LEU A 148 8.83 -6.16 -3.23
CA LEU A 148 10.02 -6.85 -3.77
C LEU A 148 9.87 -7.34 -5.23
N ILE A 149 8.76 -6.99 -5.88
CA ILE A 149 8.60 -7.29 -7.31
C ILE A 149 9.42 -6.25 -8.06
N GLY A 150 10.47 -6.70 -8.75
CA GLY A 150 11.48 -5.82 -9.34
C GLY A 150 10.90 -4.71 -10.21
N GLU A 151 9.91 -5.01 -11.04
CA GLU A 151 9.24 -4.02 -11.89
C GLU A 151 8.49 -2.97 -11.06
N HIS A 152 7.77 -3.38 -10.01
CA HIS A 152 7.03 -2.46 -9.13
C HIS A 152 7.94 -1.60 -8.24
N LEU A 153 9.18 -2.04 -8.01
CA LEU A 153 10.16 -1.30 -7.19
C LEU A 153 10.88 -0.21 -8.00
N HIS A 154 11.07 -0.42 -9.30
CA HIS A 154 11.81 0.49 -10.17
C HIS A 154 10.90 1.49 -10.92
N ALA A 155 9.59 1.29 -10.86
CA ALA A 155 8.59 2.19 -11.40
C ALA A 155 8.28 3.34 -10.44
#